data_AF-A0A5C1AAA7-F1
#
_entry.id   AF-A0A5C1AAA7-F1
#
_cell.length_a   1.000
_cell.length_b   1.000
_cell.length_c   1.000
_cell.angle_alpha   90.00
_cell.angle_beta   90.00
_cell.angle_gamma   90.00
#
_symmetry.space_group_name_H-M   'P 1'
#
loop_
_entity.id
_entity.type
_entity.pdbx_description
1 polymer ?
#
loop_
_entity_poly.entity_id
_entity_poly.type
_entity_poly.pdbx_seq_one_letter_code
_entity_poly.pdbx_strand_id
1 'polypeptide(L)'
;MPTDELGSLSQKARTKSLRTARIIMLLLGILVFAVNLTTGLMAKTFVDVEIDREVRDLQSKGMVIDQEKLQPLRESAIRAAELASFLAAGVGMILILLGFLIYRAPVACTVTGFVLYLGYWFAAIAIAVSSNDRAEDVGKAFGQAICSGLLVRVIIIFCFVKAIRAAVAYQNEAKARLRDDSNDFDRTPESPFESA
;
A
#
# COMPACT_ATOMS: atom_id res chain seq x y z
N MET A 1 -38.84 -26.67 -9.93
CA MET A 1 -38.43 -25.33 -10.44
C MET A 1 -36.92 -25.27 -10.39
N PRO A 2 -36.21 -24.87 -11.45
CA PRO A 2 -34.75 -24.94 -11.51
C PRO A 2 -34.12 -23.81 -10.65
N THR A 3 -33.78 -24.12 -9.40
CA THR A 3 -33.09 -23.20 -8.46
C THR A 3 -31.57 -23.16 -8.69
N ASP A 4 -31.02 -24.08 -9.48
CA ASP A 4 -29.58 -24.22 -9.69
C ASP A 4 -28.96 -23.08 -10.53
N GLU A 5 -29.73 -22.42 -11.40
CA GLU A 5 -29.23 -21.30 -12.20
C GLU A 5 -28.89 -20.07 -11.36
N LEU A 6 -29.71 -19.76 -10.35
CA LEU A 6 -29.50 -18.61 -9.45
C LEU A 6 -28.27 -18.81 -8.54
N GLY A 7 -28.01 -20.05 -8.14
CA GLY A 7 -26.79 -20.43 -7.41
C GLY A 7 -25.52 -20.17 -8.22
N SER A 8 -25.54 -20.53 -9.51
CA SER A 8 -24.38 -20.39 -10.40
C SER A 8 -24.00 -18.92 -10.67
N LEU A 9 -24.98 -18.02 -10.73
CA LEU A 9 -24.77 -16.59 -10.98
C LEU A 9 -24.19 -15.88 -9.75
N SER A 10 -24.73 -16.15 -8.55
CA SER A 10 -24.19 -15.57 -7.31
C SER A 10 -22.76 -16.05 -7.03
N GLN A 11 -22.45 -17.33 -7.31
CA GLN A 11 -21.13 -17.90 -7.10
C GLN A 11 -20.09 -17.37 -8.10
N LYS A 12 -20.48 -17.09 -9.34
CA LYS A 12 -19.61 -16.43 -10.33
C LYS A 12 -19.27 -14.99 -9.94
N ALA A 13 -20.20 -14.22 -9.38
CA ALA A 13 -19.91 -12.86 -8.90
C ALA A 13 -18.85 -12.87 -7.77
N ARG A 14 -18.92 -13.86 -6.87
CA ARG A 14 -18.02 -14.03 -5.72
C ARG A 14 -16.55 -14.26 -6.11
N THR A 15 -16.32 -15.15 -7.06
CA THR A 15 -14.95 -15.45 -7.51
C THR A 15 -14.31 -14.27 -8.25
N LYS A 16 -15.13 -13.43 -8.90
CA LYS A 16 -14.68 -12.24 -9.61
C LYS A 16 -14.19 -11.15 -8.66
N SER A 17 -14.91 -10.86 -7.57
CA SER A 17 -14.54 -9.80 -6.60
C SER A 17 -13.22 -10.14 -5.89
N LEU A 18 -13.05 -11.41 -5.48
CA LEU A 18 -11.82 -11.85 -4.80
C LEU A 18 -10.62 -11.87 -5.76
N ARG A 19 -10.80 -12.31 -7.01
CA ARG A 19 -9.75 -12.22 -8.04
C ARG A 19 -9.37 -10.76 -8.31
N THR A 20 -10.34 -9.85 -8.32
CA THR A 20 -10.10 -8.41 -8.50
C THR A 20 -9.26 -7.85 -7.37
N ALA A 21 -9.63 -8.11 -6.10
CA ALA A 21 -8.88 -7.64 -4.94
C ALA A 21 -7.43 -8.18 -4.94
N ARG A 22 -7.25 -9.45 -5.32
CA ARG A 22 -5.92 -10.06 -5.47
C ARG A 22 -5.07 -9.33 -6.52
N ILE A 23 -5.63 -9.13 -7.72
CA ILE A 23 -4.92 -8.47 -8.81
C ILE A 23 -4.54 -7.05 -8.39
N ILE A 24 -5.45 -6.31 -7.75
CA ILE A 24 -5.18 -4.96 -7.25
C ILE A 24 -4.02 -4.96 -6.24
N MET A 25 -4.07 -5.82 -5.20
CA MET A 25 -3.00 -5.89 -4.20
C MET A 25 -1.66 -6.28 -4.81
N LEU A 26 -1.65 -7.21 -5.76
CA LEU A 26 -0.44 -7.70 -6.40
C LEU A 26 0.18 -6.63 -7.32
N LEU A 27 -0.64 -5.99 -8.17
CA LEU A 27 -0.20 -4.87 -9.01
C LEU A 27 0.31 -3.72 -8.17
N LEU A 28 -0.37 -3.42 -7.07
CA LEU A 28 0.04 -2.36 -6.15
C LEU A 28 1.38 -2.68 -5.48
N GLY A 29 1.54 -3.90 -4.98
CA GLY A 29 2.78 -4.37 -4.38
C GLY A 29 3.94 -4.32 -5.37
N ILE A 30 3.73 -4.78 -6.62
CA ILE A 30 4.73 -4.69 -7.69
C ILE A 30 5.07 -3.22 -8.00
N LEU A 31 4.07 -2.35 -8.11
CA LEU A 31 4.29 -0.94 -8.39
C LEU A 31 5.14 -0.28 -7.29
N VAL A 32 4.76 -0.47 -6.03
CA VAL A 32 5.51 0.07 -4.88
C VAL A 32 6.92 -0.51 -4.84
N PHE A 33 7.07 -1.83 -5.02
CA PHE A 33 8.36 -2.49 -5.05
C PHE A 33 9.25 -1.95 -6.17
N ALA A 34 8.76 -1.93 -7.40
CA ALA A 34 9.52 -1.53 -8.58
C ALA A 34 9.93 -0.05 -8.53
N VAL A 35 9.03 0.84 -8.12
CA VAL A 35 9.34 2.27 -7.97
C VAL A 35 10.42 2.47 -6.93
N ASN A 36 10.28 1.92 -5.73
CA ASN A 36 11.26 2.13 -4.66
C ASN A 36 12.59 1.42 -4.94
N LEU A 37 12.57 0.24 -5.58
CA LEU A 37 13.79 -0.43 -6.00
C LEU A 37 14.54 0.39 -7.06
N THR A 38 13.82 0.91 -8.06
CA THR A 38 14.43 1.76 -9.09
C THR A 38 14.97 3.05 -8.50
N THR A 39 14.24 3.69 -7.59
CA THR A 39 14.71 4.87 -6.85
C THR A 39 15.97 4.56 -6.05
N GLY A 40 16.03 3.41 -5.39
CA GLY A 40 17.23 2.96 -4.67
C GLY A 40 18.44 2.78 -5.58
N LEU A 41 18.25 2.14 -6.75
CA LEU A 41 19.32 1.98 -7.74
C LEU A 41 19.78 3.30 -8.35
N MET A 42 18.89 4.30 -8.41
CA MET A 42 19.18 5.65 -8.91
C MET A 42 19.48 6.66 -7.79
N ALA A 43 19.60 6.23 -6.53
CA ALA A 43 19.72 7.12 -5.37
C ALA A 43 20.92 8.05 -5.50
N LYS A 44 22.07 7.51 -5.94
CA LYS A 44 23.27 8.29 -6.22
C LYS A 44 23.00 9.43 -7.22
N THR A 45 22.37 9.12 -8.35
CA THR A 45 22.06 10.12 -9.39
C THR A 45 21.11 11.19 -8.87
N PHE A 46 20.09 10.82 -8.10
CA PHE A 46 19.15 11.79 -7.52
C PHE A 46 19.83 12.71 -6.49
N VAL A 47 20.65 12.15 -5.60
CA VAL A 47 21.38 12.92 -4.60
C VAL A 47 22.42 13.83 -5.25
N ASP A 48 23.16 13.34 -6.25
CA ASP A 48 24.14 14.13 -6.98
C ASP A 48 23.47 15.33 -7.68
N VAL A 49 22.34 15.11 -8.37
CA VAL A 49 21.59 16.17 -9.06
C VAL A 49 21.05 17.21 -8.07
N GLU A 50 20.56 16.79 -6.91
CA GLU A 50 19.99 17.71 -5.92
C GLU A 50 21.08 18.53 -5.21
N ILE A 51 22.18 17.88 -4.82
CA ILE A 51 23.34 18.58 -4.23
C ILE A 51 23.93 19.55 -5.27
N ASP A 52 24.09 19.15 -6.52
CA ASP A 52 24.64 20.03 -7.56
C ASP A 52 23.73 21.25 -7.81
N ARG A 53 22.40 21.07 -7.75
CA ARG A 53 21.44 22.18 -7.83
C ARG A 53 21.57 23.13 -6.65
N GLU A 54 21.65 22.60 -5.43
CA GLU A 54 21.78 23.42 -4.22
C GLU A 54 23.13 24.16 -4.19
N VAL A 55 24.21 23.49 -4.57
CA VAL A 55 25.54 24.11 -4.70
C VAL A 55 25.51 25.24 -5.73
N ARG A 56 24.88 25.04 -6.88
CA ARG A 56 24.72 26.11 -7.90
C ARG A 56 23.88 27.28 -7.40
N ASP A 57 22.78 27.01 -6.69
CA ASP A 57 21.94 28.06 -6.10
C ASP A 57 22.71 28.89 -5.06
N LEU A 58 23.47 28.23 -4.19
CA LEU A 58 24.30 28.90 -3.18
C LEU A 58 25.47 29.69 -3.81
N GLN A 59 26.11 29.15 -4.85
CA GLN A 59 27.15 29.86 -5.61
C GLN A 59 26.59 31.10 -6.31
N SER A 60 25.36 31.04 -6.83
CA SER A 60 24.70 32.20 -7.45
C SER A 60 24.45 33.34 -6.44
N LYS A 61 24.38 33.01 -5.15
CA LYS A 61 24.27 33.95 -4.02
C LYS A 61 25.62 34.43 -3.49
N GLY A 62 26.74 34.06 -4.14
CA GLY A 62 28.09 34.48 -3.77
C GLY A 62 28.71 33.70 -2.60
N MET A 63 28.11 32.58 -2.17
CA MET A 63 28.70 31.74 -1.13
C MET A 63 29.75 30.79 -1.73
N VAL A 64 30.93 30.75 -1.11
CA VAL A 64 31.98 29.78 -1.46
C VAL A 64 31.81 28.55 -0.58
N ILE A 65 31.50 27.41 -1.20
CA ILE A 65 31.34 26.14 -0.51
C ILE A 65 32.66 25.37 -0.53
N ASP A 66 33.09 24.94 0.65
CA ASP A 66 34.23 24.05 0.82
C ASP A 66 33.90 22.63 0.31
N GLN A 67 34.55 22.24 -0.79
CA GLN A 67 34.33 20.95 -1.46
C GLN A 67 34.77 19.76 -0.60
N GLU A 68 35.74 19.95 0.30
CA GLU A 68 36.22 18.84 1.15
C GLU A 68 35.16 18.40 2.15
N LYS A 69 34.32 19.32 2.63
CA LYS A 69 33.23 19.01 3.58
C LYS A 69 31.97 18.47 2.89
N LEU A 70 31.80 18.71 1.58
CA LEU A 70 30.65 18.22 0.82
C LEU A 70 30.70 16.71 0.57
N GLN A 71 31.88 16.14 0.35
CA GLN A 71 32.02 14.71 0.06
C GLN A 71 31.44 13.78 1.15
N PRO A 72 31.78 13.93 2.44
CA PRO A 72 31.23 13.06 3.48
C PRO A 72 29.72 13.25 3.67
N LEU A 73 29.20 14.46 3.45
CA LEU A 73 27.75 14.73 3.49
C LEU A 73 27.03 14.03 2.33
N ARG A 74 27.59 14.10 1.11
CA ARG A 74 27.07 13.41 -0.07
C ARG A 74 27.04 11.91 0.14
N GLU A 75 28.12 11.30 0.63
CA GLU A 75 28.17 9.86 0.89
C GLU A 75 27.14 9.43 1.95
N SER A 76 27.00 10.21 3.02
CA SER A 76 25.99 9.95 4.07
C SER A 76 24.57 10.02 3.50
N ALA A 77 24.28 11.04 2.69
CA ALA A 77 22.97 11.22 2.05
C ALA A 77 22.65 10.07 1.06
N ILE A 78 23.62 9.62 0.27
CA ILE A 78 23.45 8.48 -0.65
C ILE A 78 23.10 7.21 0.14
N ARG A 79 23.88 6.88 1.19
CA ARG A 79 23.62 5.69 2.01
C ARG A 79 22.27 5.74 2.71
N ALA A 80 21.88 6.91 3.22
CA ALA A 80 20.57 7.10 3.83
C ALA A 80 19.44 6.92 2.81
N ALA A 81 19.57 7.49 1.61
CA ALA A 81 18.60 7.37 0.52
C ALA A 81 18.48 5.92 0.02
N GLU A 82 19.59 5.21 -0.13
CA GLU A 82 19.63 3.79 -0.49
C GLU A 82 18.91 2.95 0.58
N LEU A 83 19.27 3.11 1.85
CA LEU A 83 18.65 2.37 2.96
C LEU A 83 17.14 2.62 3.02
N ALA A 84 16.72 3.88 2.93
CA ALA A 84 15.31 4.25 2.93
C ALA A 84 14.56 3.63 1.74
N SER A 85 15.16 3.65 0.55
CA SER A 85 14.58 3.07 -0.66
C SER A 85 14.48 1.55 -0.59
N PHE A 86 15.48 0.87 -0.03
CA PHE A 86 15.42 -0.59 0.16
C PHE A 86 14.39 -1.00 1.22
N LEU A 87 14.27 -0.24 2.32
CA LEU A 87 13.22 -0.47 3.32
C LEU A 87 11.83 -0.29 2.70
N ALA A 88 11.65 0.76 1.89
CA ALA A 88 10.42 1.01 1.15
C ALA A 88 10.10 -0.08 0.13
N ALA A 89 11.11 -0.58 -0.58
CA ALA A 89 10.97 -1.74 -1.46
C ALA A 89 10.56 -2.98 -0.65
N GLY A 90 11.10 -3.17 0.55
CA GLY A 90 10.69 -4.21 1.50
C GLY A 90 9.19 -4.16 1.82
N VAL A 91 8.62 -2.96 2.03
CA VAL A 91 7.16 -2.79 2.19
C VAL A 91 6.41 -3.26 0.94
N GLY A 92 6.88 -2.91 -0.25
CA GLY A 92 6.32 -3.40 -1.52
C GLY A 92 6.34 -4.93 -1.61
N MET A 93 7.45 -5.57 -1.23
CA MET A 93 7.58 -7.03 -1.18
C MET A 93 6.58 -7.66 -0.20
N ILE A 94 6.40 -7.07 0.98
CA ILE A 94 5.40 -7.52 1.96
C ILE A 94 4.01 -7.43 1.35
N LEU A 95 3.65 -6.34 0.67
CA LEU A 95 2.35 -6.22 -0.01
C LEU A 95 2.12 -7.30 -1.07
N ILE A 96 3.16 -7.67 -1.83
CA ILE A 96 3.09 -8.79 -2.79
C ILE A 96 2.77 -10.10 -2.05
N LEU A 97 3.47 -10.39 -0.95
CA LEU A 97 3.22 -11.58 -0.13
C LEU A 97 1.79 -11.60 0.45
N LEU A 98 1.29 -10.46 0.95
CA LEU A 98 -0.11 -10.35 1.38
C LEU A 98 -1.10 -10.55 0.23
N GLY A 99 -0.75 -10.12 -0.99
CA GLY A 99 -1.52 -10.39 -2.20
C GLY A 99 -1.65 -11.89 -2.51
N PHE A 100 -0.61 -12.68 -2.26
CA PHE A 100 -0.68 -14.15 -2.36
C PHE A 100 -1.51 -14.78 -1.23
N LEU A 101 -1.42 -14.24 -0.01
CA LEU A 101 -2.11 -14.78 1.16
C LEU A 101 -3.60 -14.39 1.27
N ILE A 102 -4.09 -13.54 0.36
CA ILE A 102 -5.43 -12.95 0.40
C ILE A 102 -6.57 -13.98 0.41
N TYR A 103 -6.38 -15.18 -0.13
CA TYR A 103 -7.41 -16.24 -0.13
C TYR A 103 -7.76 -16.74 1.27
N ARG A 104 -6.81 -16.68 2.21
CA ARG A 104 -7.02 -17.20 3.56
C ARG A 104 -7.77 -16.19 4.43
N ALA A 105 -7.43 -14.90 4.31
CA ALA A 105 -8.03 -13.84 5.13
C ALA A 105 -8.05 -12.49 4.36
N PRO A 106 -9.00 -12.30 3.41
CA PRO A 106 -8.94 -11.17 2.48
C PRO A 106 -9.04 -9.80 3.16
N VAL A 107 -9.86 -9.68 4.21
CA VAL A 107 -10.00 -8.41 4.97
C VAL A 107 -8.75 -8.13 5.80
N ALA A 108 -8.24 -9.11 6.54
CA ALA A 108 -7.04 -8.93 7.33
C ALA A 108 -5.85 -8.53 6.45
N CYS A 109 -5.65 -9.22 5.31
CA CYS A 109 -4.55 -8.90 4.40
C CYS A 109 -4.68 -7.49 3.79
N THR A 110 -5.87 -7.09 3.34
CA THR A 110 -6.06 -5.76 2.72
C THR A 110 -5.94 -4.62 3.74
N VAL A 111 -6.46 -4.80 4.96
CA VAL A 111 -6.32 -3.80 6.03
C VAL A 111 -4.87 -3.69 6.50
N THR A 112 -4.18 -4.81 6.74
CA THR A 112 -2.76 -4.80 7.12
C THR A 112 -1.90 -4.15 6.05
N GLY A 113 -2.15 -4.46 4.76
CA GLY A 113 -1.43 -3.82 3.66
C GLY A 113 -1.68 -2.30 3.61
N PHE A 114 -2.92 -1.87 3.82
CA PHE A 114 -3.27 -0.45 3.87
C PHE A 114 -2.58 0.28 5.04
N VAL A 115 -2.59 -0.32 6.24
CA VAL A 115 -1.94 0.24 7.43
C VAL A 115 -0.43 0.31 7.24
N LEU A 116 0.21 -0.73 6.69
CA LEU A 116 1.65 -0.73 6.37
C LEU A 116 2.00 0.39 5.38
N TYR A 117 1.19 0.56 4.33
CA TYR A 117 1.40 1.61 3.34
C TYR A 117 1.28 3.01 3.96
N LEU A 118 0.25 3.25 4.77
CA LEU A 118 0.07 4.52 5.48
C LEU A 118 1.18 4.75 6.51
N GLY A 119 1.55 3.74 7.29
CA GLY A 119 2.59 3.82 8.30
C GLY A 119 3.95 4.18 7.68
N TYR A 120 4.31 3.54 6.56
CA TYR A 120 5.49 3.91 5.79
C TYR A 120 5.44 5.38 5.33
N TRP A 121 4.30 5.83 4.81
CA TRP A 121 4.15 7.20 4.33
C TRP A 121 4.26 8.24 5.46
N PHE A 122 3.60 8.00 6.60
CA PHE A 122 3.71 8.86 7.77
C PHE A 122 5.12 8.85 8.36
N ALA A 123 5.80 7.71 8.38
CA ALA A 123 7.18 7.62 8.82
C ALA A 123 8.12 8.43 7.91
N ALA A 124 7.96 8.32 6.59
CA ALA A 124 8.75 9.11 5.64
C ALA A 124 8.53 10.62 5.82
N ILE A 125 7.29 11.03 6.05
CA ILE A 125 6.95 12.43 6.38
C ILE A 125 7.58 12.84 7.71
N ALA A 126 7.44 12.04 8.76
CA ALA A 126 7.98 12.36 10.08
C ALA A 126 9.50 12.54 10.03
N ILE A 127 10.21 11.69 9.28
CA ILE A 127 11.65 11.82 9.07
C ILE A 127 11.97 13.14 8.35
N ALA A 128 11.28 13.42 7.24
CA ALA A 128 11.49 14.66 6.47
C ALA A 128 11.21 15.93 7.27
N VAL A 129 10.21 15.89 8.17
CA VAL A 129 9.91 17.00 9.08
C VAL A 129 10.97 17.11 10.17
N SER A 130 11.46 15.99 10.72
CA SER A 130 12.48 15.99 11.77
C SER A 130 13.87 16.44 11.29
N SER A 131 14.18 16.30 10.00
CA SER A 131 15.47 16.69 9.43
C SER A 131 15.56 18.17 9.07
N ASN A 132 14.45 18.91 9.05
CA ASN A 132 14.43 20.33 8.72
C ASN A 132 14.27 21.17 9.98
N ASP A 133 15.38 21.70 10.51
CA ASP A 133 15.40 22.63 11.65
C ASP A 133 14.73 23.99 11.35
N ARG A 134 14.44 24.30 10.08
CA ARG A 134 13.72 25.51 9.66
C ARG A 134 12.25 25.21 9.39
N ALA A 135 11.39 25.55 10.36
CA ALA A 135 9.94 25.43 10.26
C ALA A 135 9.33 26.12 9.03
N GLU A 136 9.96 27.17 8.51
CA GLU A 136 9.49 27.91 7.31
C GLU A 136 9.59 27.09 6.00
N ASP A 137 10.58 26.19 5.89
CA ASP A 137 10.79 25.40 4.66
C ASP A 137 10.00 24.09 4.65
N VAL A 138 9.48 23.66 5.81
CA VAL A 138 8.61 22.50 5.93
C VAL A 138 7.40 22.66 5.02
N GLY A 139 6.76 23.83 4.98
CA GLY A 139 5.58 24.06 4.14
C GLY A 139 5.83 23.88 2.64
N LYS A 140 7.02 24.28 2.14
CA LYS A 140 7.40 24.15 0.73
C LYS A 140 7.81 22.72 0.39
N ALA A 141 8.61 22.08 1.24
CA ALA A 141 8.99 20.68 1.08
C ALA A 141 7.76 19.76 1.14
N PHE A 142 6.83 20.02 2.06
CA PHE A 142 5.55 19.33 2.14
C PHE A 142 4.71 19.59 0.90
N GLY A 143 4.61 20.85 0.45
CA GLY A 143 3.88 21.22 -0.76
C GLY A 143 4.43 20.51 -2.00
N GLN A 144 5.75 20.44 -2.17
CA GLN A 144 6.38 19.80 -3.32
C GLN A 144 6.33 18.26 -3.22
N ALA A 145 6.54 17.68 -2.03
CA ALA A 145 6.43 16.24 -1.80
C ALA A 145 4.97 15.74 -1.83
N ILE A 146 4.01 16.61 -1.57
CA ILE A 146 2.58 16.36 -1.81
C ILE A 146 2.32 16.47 -3.31
N CYS A 147 2.57 17.62 -3.94
CA CYS A 147 2.22 17.83 -5.35
C CYS A 147 2.88 16.82 -6.29
N SER A 148 4.16 16.47 -6.05
CA SER A 148 4.83 15.39 -6.76
C SER A 148 4.41 14.03 -6.17
N GLY A 149 3.34 13.46 -6.73
CA GLY A 149 2.90 12.10 -6.42
C GLY A 149 1.61 12.00 -5.60
N LEU A 150 0.96 13.10 -5.21
CA LEU A 150 -0.38 13.05 -4.60
C LEU A 150 -1.35 12.28 -5.48
N LEU A 151 -1.32 12.49 -6.79
CA LEU A 151 -2.22 11.80 -7.73
C LEU A 151 -2.04 10.28 -7.67
N VAL A 152 -0.78 9.80 -7.69
CA VAL A 152 -0.48 8.37 -7.54
C VAL A 152 -0.96 7.86 -6.18
N ARG A 153 -0.69 8.60 -5.10
CA ARG A 153 -1.12 8.21 -3.75
C ARG A 153 -2.64 8.14 -3.60
N VAL A 154 -3.38 9.09 -4.15
CA VAL A 154 -4.84 9.12 -4.15
C VAL A 154 -5.40 7.91 -4.92
N ILE A 155 -4.80 7.58 -6.08
CA ILE A 155 -5.15 6.37 -6.82
C ILE A 155 -4.91 5.12 -5.97
N ILE A 156 -3.76 5.03 -5.29
CA ILE A 156 -3.42 3.90 -4.41
C ILE A 156 -4.45 3.76 -3.28
N ILE A 157 -4.77 4.85 -2.59
CA ILE A 157 -5.77 4.85 -1.50
C ILE A 157 -7.14 4.42 -2.04
N PHE A 158 -7.55 4.94 -3.20
CA PHE A 158 -8.82 4.56 -3.83
C PHE A 158 -8.86 3.07 -4.20
N CYS A 159 -7.76 2.53 -4.72
CA CYS A 159 -7.59 1.11 -5.00
C CYS A 159 -7.70 0.26 -3.72
N PHE A 160 -7.08 0.68 -2.61
CA PHE A 160 -7.21 0.01 -1.32
C PHE A 160 -8.64 0.03 -0.79
N VAL A 161 -9.32 1.18 -0.83
CA VAL A 161 -10.72 1.30 -0.38
C VAL A 161 -11.62 0.36 -1.20
N LYS A 162 -11.42 0.29 -2.52
CA LYS A 162 -12.14 -0.66 -3.37
C LYS A 162 -11.82 -2.13 -3.02
N ALA A 163 -10.56 -2.46 -2.78
CA ALA A 163 -10.15 -3.81 -2.38
C ALA A 163 -10.75 -4.22 -1.03
N ILE A 164 -10.76 -3.32 -0.03
CA ILE A 164 -11.34 -3.54 1.29
C ILE A 164 -12.86 -3.76 1.17
N ARG A 165 -13.57 -2.91 0.40
CA ARG A 165 -15.02 -3.09 0.18
C ARG A 165 -15.34 -4.45 -0.45
N ALA A 166 -14.57 -4.86 -1.45
CA ALA A 166 -14.72 -6.18 -2.08
C ALA A 166 -14.45 -7.32 -1.08
N ALA A 167 -13.44 -7.19 -0.23
CA ALA A 167 -13.09 -8.17 0.79
C ALA A 167 -14.17 -8.28 1.88
N VAL A 168 -14.73 -7.15 2.34
CA VAL A 168 -15.80 -7.11 3.34
C VAL A 168 -17.09 -7.73 2.78
N ALA A 169 -17.47 -7.40 1.55
CA ALA A 169 -18.62 -8.02 0.89
C ALA A 169 -18.47 -9.55 0.85
N TYR A 170 -17.29 -10.04 0.47
CA TYR A 170 -17.00 -11.48 0.46
C TYR A 170 -17.12 -12.13 1.84
N GLN A 171 -16.64 -11.47 2.90
CA GLN A 171 -16.74 -12.02 4.26
C GLN A 171 -18.18 -12.01 4.80
N ASN A 172 -18.96 -10.96 4.52
CA ASN A 172 -20.34 -10.88 4.96
C ASN A 172 -21.20 -11.97 4.32
N GLU A 173 -21.02 -12.22 3.02
CA GLU A 173 -21.69 -13.33 2.32
C GLU A 173 -21.25 -14.70 2.84
N ALA A 174 -19.95 -14.88 3.13
CA ALA A 174 -19.46 -16.12 3.72
C ALA A 174 -20.09 -16.41 5.10
N LYS A 175 -20.23 -15.36 5.94
CA LYS A 175 -20.89 -15.47 7.25
C LYS A 175 -22.39 -15.73 7.14
N ALA A 176 -23.07 -15.15 6.15
CA ALA A 176 -24.49 -15.38 5.92
C ALA A 176 -24.79 -16.85 5.60
N ARG A 177 -23.94 -17.51 4.79
CA ARG A 177 -24.08 -18.94 4.49
C ARG A 177 -23.92 -19.82 5.72
N LEU A 178 -22.90 -19.56 6.54
CA LEU A 178 -22.68 -20.32 7.77
C LEU A 178 -23.86 -20.20 8.75
N ARG A 179 -24.58 -19.07 8.73
CA ARG A 179 -25.81 -18.88 9.52
C ARG A 179 -27.00 -19.65 8.95
N ASP A 180 -27.10 -19.76 7.63
CA ASP A 180 -28.16 -20.51 6.98
C ASP A 180 -27.97 -22.02 7.22
N ASP A 181 -26.74 -22.52 7.06
CA ASP A 181 -26.36 -23.91 7.36
C ASP A 181 -26.60 -24.27 8.84
N SER A 182 -26.37 -23.32 9.77
CA SER A 182 -26.66 -23.56 11.19
C SER A 182 -28.17 -23.61 11.49
N ASN A 183 -28.98 -22.83 10.77
CA ASN A 183 -30.44 -22.83 10.96
C ASN A 183 -31.09 -24.09 10.39
N ASP A 184 -30.52 -24.69 9.34
CA ASP A 184 -31.05 -25.94 8.77
C ASP A 184 -30.76 -27.14 9.68
N PHE A 185 -29.65 -27.11 10.44
CA PHE A 185 -29.35 -28.14 11.43
C PHE A 185 -30.34 -28.13 12.61
N ASP A 186 -30.88 -26.97 12.98
CA ASP A 186 -31.91 -26.84 14.02
C ASP A 186 -33.31 -27.28 13.55
N ARG A 187 -33.51 -27.50 12.24
CA ARG A 187 -34.70 -28.21 11.74
C ARG A 187 -34.52 -29.69 12.01
N THR A 188 -34.74 -30.10 13.26
CA THR A 188 -34.93 -31.53 13.57
C THR A 188 -36.02 -32.05 12.63
N PRO A 189 -35.81 -33.19 11.94
CA PRO A 189 -36.85 -33.76 11.09
C PRO A 189 -38.09 -33.97 11.95
N GLU A 190 -39.19 -33.29 11.62
CA GLU A 190 -40.47 -33.51 12.27
C GLU A 190 -40.70 -35.02 12.29
N SER A 191 -40.75 -35.60 13.49
CA SER A 191 -40.80 -37.05 13.63
C SER A 191 -42.07 -37.54 12.92
N PRO A 192 -41.99 -38.50 11.98
CA PRO A 192 -43.15 -38.93 11.18
C PRO A 192 -44.22 -39.70 11.97
N PHE A 193 -44.21 -39.65 13.30
CA PHE A 193 -45.00 -40.50 14.19
C PHE A 193 -46.23 -39.83 14.81
N GLU A 194 -46.58 -38.59 14.44
CA GLU A 194 -47.70 -37.87 15.07
C GLU A 194 -49.09 -38.09 14.43
N SER A 195 -49.26 -39.12 13.60
CA SER A 195 -50.57 -39.44 12.98
C SER A 195 -50.90 -40.94 12.98
N ALA A 196 -51.04 -41.52 14.18
CA ALA A 196 -51.63 -42.84 14.37
C ALA A 196 -52.74 -42.79 15.44
#